data_AF-A0A1G9RLI8-F1
#
_entry.id   AF-A0A1G9RLI8-F1
#
_cell.length_a   1.000
_cell.length_b   1.000
_cell.length_c   1.000
_cell.angle_alpha   90.00
_cell.angle_beta   90.00
_cell.angle_gamma   90.00
#
_symmetry.space_group_name_H-M   'P 1'
#
loop_
_entity.id
_entity.type
_entity.pdbx_description
1 polymer ?
#
loop_
_entity_poly.entity_id
_entity_poly.type
_entity_poly.pdbx_seq_one_letter_code
_entity_poly.pdbx_strand_id
1 'polypeptide(L)'
;MKKLLSIVAVCFVFFMAVSMNCLAKGEGTESRENMLQWLEPAEGDWYSTKGNLTLTIQGDYINNCKVLGAQNCTYDYPRSGTFCVAEAAGNRNIKMDLFGNNVHQYLIVDDHMVLRRSTRPEYNESAGGIYLGMTQEDVLQHYARPTNIIAENGTERWEYDANKFDVIFKSNIVVGIRLYEDSTKHFDKSGLGAASAPSAYKEAYGMEDLPSIPAQGGQLSPVYKIGHGEFLFFGSDYVQLSVYNR
;
A
#
# COMPACT_ATOMS: atom_id res chain seq x y z
N MET A 1 -19.14 -37.89 58.76
CA MET A 1 -19.13 -36.81 57.75
C MET A 1 -19.42 -37.45 56.39
N LYS A 2 -20.70 -37.51 55.99
CA LYS A 2 -21.27 -36.76 54.86
C LYS A 2 -20.51 -36.91 53.52
N LYS A 3 -21.01 -37.85 52.71
CA LYS A 3 -21.20 -37.88 51.23
C LYS A 3 -20.40 -36.91 50.34
N LEU A 4 -19.73 -37.48 49.33
CA LEU A 4 -19.97 -37.25 47.89
C LEU A 4 -19.16 -38.30 47.09
N LEU A 5 -19.67 -39.50 46.82
CA LEU A 5 -20.26 -39.96 45.54
C LEU A 5 -20.02 -39.10 44.29
N SER A 6 -19.69 -39.81 43.19
CA SER A 6 -20.09 -39.55 41.79
C SER A 6 -19.23 -38.55 40.98
N ILE A 7 -18.87 -38.75 39.71
CA ILE A 7 -19.39 -39.59 38.61
C ILE A 7 -18.30 -39.66 37.52
N VAL A 8 -18.13 -40.83 36.91
CA VAL A 8 -17.55 -41.00 35.56
C VAL A 8 -18.63 -40.58 34.56
N ALA A 9 -18.41 -39.53 33.77
CA ALA A 9 -19.19 -39.27 32.56
C ALA A 9 -18.38 -38.36 31.61
N VAL A 10 -17.90 -38.90 30.49
CA VAL A 10 -18.56 -38.90 29.17
C VAL A 10 -17.97 -37.79 28.29
N CYS A 11 -17.43 -38.25 27.17
CA CYS A 11 -17.32 -37.58 25.87
C CYS A 11 -17.72 -36.10 25.84
N PHE A 12 -16.73 -35.24 25.64
CA PHE A 12 -16.96 -34.03 24.85
C PHE A 12 -15.91 -33.97 23.75
N VAL A 13 -16.20 -34.71 22.69
CA VAL A 13 -15.89 -34.27 21.33
C VAL A 13 -16.60 -32.93 21.18
N PHE A 14 -15.95 -31.84 21.56
CA PHE A 14 -16.41 -30.51 21.22
C PHE A 14 -16.00 -30.27 19.76
N PHE A 15 -16.71 -30.94 18.85
CA PHE A 15 -16.92 -30.41 17.51
C PHE A 15 -17.72 -29.13 17.74
N MET A 16 -17.03 -28.01 18.01
CA MET A 16 -17.65 -26.72 17.76
C MET A 16 -17.98 -26.74 16.27
N ALA A 17 -19.27 -26.84 15.98
CA ALA A 17 -19.81 -26.33 14.75
C ALA A 17 -19.45 -24.84 14.72
N VAL A 18 -18.24 -24.54 14.24
CA VAL A 18 -17.86 -23.18 13.86
C VAL A 18 -18.80 -22.86 12.70
N SER A 19 -19.71 -21.93 12.98
CA SER A 19 -20.71 -21.44 12.04
C SER A 19 -20.04 -21.11 10.71
N MET A 20 -20.50 -21.80 9.65
CA MET A 20 -20.28 -21.46 8.25
C MET A 20 -20.92 -20.09 7.95
N ASN A 21 -20.33 -19.01 8.44
CA ASN A 21 -20.81 -17.64 8.17
C ASN A 21 -19.82 -16.77 7.40
N CYS A 22 -18.63 -17.28 7.11
CA CYS A 22 -17.64 -16.51 6.38
C CYS A 22 -17.95 -16.41 4.88
N LEU A 23 -18.53 -17.49 4.34
CA LEU A 23 -18.86 -17.64 2.93
C LEU A 23 -20.28 -18.21 2.87
N ALA A 24 -21.28 -17.32 2.84
CA ALA A 24 -22.59 -17.73 2.32
C ALA A 24 -22.34 -18.27 0.91
N LYS A 25 -22.90 -19.43 0.58
CA LYS A 25 -22.90 -20.02 -0.77
C LYS A 25 -23.65 -19.06 -1.73
N GLY A 26 -22.98 -18.00 -2.13
CA GLY A 26 -23.29 -17.14 -3.26
C GLY A 26 -22.13 -17.26 -4.25
N GLU A 27 -22.43 -17.18 -5.53
CA GLU A 27 -21.45 -17.26 -6.62
C GLU A 27 -20.18 -16.43 -6.34
N GLY A 28 -18.99 -16.99 -6.63
CA GLY A 28 -17.72 -16.25 -6.59
C GLY A 28 -16.68 -16.65 -5.53
N THR A 29 -16.73 -17.86 -4.96
CA THR A 29 -15.59 -18.39 -4.16
C THR A 29 -14.47 -18.82 -5.10
N GLU A 30 -13.26 -18.31 -4.87
CA GLU A 30 -12.07 -18.67 -5.63
C GLU A 30 -11.69 -20.14 -5.42
N SER A 31 -11.10 -20.75 -6.44
CA SER A 31 -10.48 -22.07 -6.26
C SER A 31 -9.32 -21.98 -5.25
N ARG A 32 -8.99 -23.09 -4.58
CA ARG A 32 -7.85 -23.13 -3.67
C ARG A 32 -6.54 -22.74 -4.37
N GLU A 33 -6.38 -23.15 -5.62
CA GLU A 33 -5.21 -22.83 -6.43
C GLU A 33 -5.12 -21.33 -6.71
N ASN A 34 -6.23 -20.71 -7.14
CA ASN A 34 -6.27 -19.27 -7.38
C ASN A 34 -6.02 -18.47 -6.10
N MET A 35 -6.58 -18.90 -4.97
CA MET A 35 -6.33 -18.28 -3.66
C MET A 35 -4.83 -18.32 -3.30
N LEU A 36 -4.17 -19.47 -3.48
CA LEU A 36 -2.74 -19.60 -3.23
C LEU A 36 -1.91 -18.73 -4.19
N GLN A 37 -2.28 -18.69 -5.48
CA GLN A 37 -1.66 -17.82 -6.48
C GLN A 37 -1.79 -16.33 -6.12
N TRP A 38 -2.91 -15.94 -5.50
CA TRP A 38 -3.08 -14.58 -5.01
C TRP A 38 -2.13 -14.27 -3.85
N LEU A 39 -2.04 -15.19 -2.88
CA LEU A 39 -1.26 -15.05 -1.65
C LEU A 39 0.25 -15.13 -1.86
N GLU A 40 0.72 -15.85 -2.89
CA GLU A 40 2.15 -16.04 -3.19
C GLU A 40 2.97 -14.74 -3.20
N PRO A 41 2.64 -13.69 -3.97
CA PRO A 41 3.40 -12.43 -3.92
C PRO A 41 3.17 -11.62 -2.63
N ALA A 42 2.18 -11.99 -1.82
CA ALA A 42 1.93 -11.39 -0.51
C ALA A 42 2.68 -12.13 0.62
N GLU A 43 3.30 -13.29 0.36
CA GLU A 43 4.01 -14.08 1.37
C GLU A 43 5.12 -13.30 2.08
N GLY A 44 5.35 -13.63 3.35
CA GLY A 44 6.36 -13.02 4.21
C GLY A 44 5.77 -12.12 5.30
N ASP A 45 6.67 -11.36 5.92
CA ASP A 45 6.34 -10.46 7.03
C ASP A 45 5.93 -9.08 6.54
N TRP A 46 4.98 -8.50 7.26
CA TRP A 46 4.40 -7.20 7.02
C TRP A 46 4.40 -6.39 8.31
N TYR A 47 5.06 -5.24 8.27
CA TYR A 47 5.26 -4.35 9.40
C TYR A 47 4.37 -3.12 9.28
N SER A 48 3.88 -2.61 10.41
CA SER A 48 3.25 -1.31 10.45
C SER A 48 4.23 -0.20 10.03
N THR A 49 3.72 0.99 9.72
CA THR A 49 4.55 2.16 9.39
C THR A 49 5.49 2.58 10.53
N LYS A 50 5.22 2.13 11.77
CA LYS A 50 6.08 2.32 12.95
C LYS A 50 7.07 1.16 13.19
N GLY A 51 7.07 0.14 12.33
CA GLY A 51 8.07 -0.94 12.32
C GLY A 51 7.70 -2.19 13.13
N ASN A 52 6.46 -2.30 13.61
CA ASN A 52 6.02 -3.46 14.38
C ASN A 52 5.52 -4.57 13.45
N LEU A 53 5.96 -5.81 13.66
CA LEU A 53 5.40 -6.95 12.93
C LEU A 53 3.90 -7.04 13.23
N THR A 54 3.09 -6.97 12.18
CA THR A 54 1.62 -6.89 12.29
C THR A 54 0.94 -8.07 11.61
N LEU A 55 1.49 -8.52 10.49
CA LEU A 55 0.92 -9.60 9.71
C LEU A 55 2.03 -10.47 9.10
N THR A 56 1.86 -11.79 9.12
CA THR A 56 2.72 -12.76 8.43
C THR A 56 1.84 -13.63 7.54
N ILE A 57 2.19 -13.75 6.25
CA ILE A 57 1.53 -14.62 5.27
C ILE A 57 2.47 -15.77 4.91
N GLN A 58 2.01 -17.01 5.04
CA GLN A 58 2.79 -18.21 4.69
C GLN A 58 1.86 -19.26 4.07
N GLY A 59 1.97 -19.50 2.76
CA GLY A 59 1.05 -20.36 2.03
C GLY A 59 -0.40 -19.94 2.22
N ASP A 60 -1.24 -20.87 2.71
CA ASP A 60 -2.64 -20.63 3.05
C ASP A 60 -2.87 -20.28 4.53
N TYR A 61 -1.93 -19.56 5.14
CA TYR A 61 -2.05 -19.04 6.51
C TYR A 61 -1.77 -17.53 6.58
N ILE A 62 -2.59 -16.83 7.36
CA ILE A 62 -2.41 -15.43 7.76
C ILE A 62 -2.32 -15.41 9.30
N ASN A 63 -1.21 -14.92 9.87
CA ASN A 63 -0.96 -14.92 11.32
C ASN A 63 -1.20 -16.29 11.98
N ASN A 64 -0.70 -17.36 11.34
CA ASN A 64 -0.93 -18.76 11.73
C ASN A 64 -2.39 -19.24 11.71
N CYS A 65 -3.32 -18.41 11.24
CA CYS A 65 -4.72 -18.78 11.08
C CYS A 65 -4.97 -19.25 9.64
N LYS A 66 -5.69 -20.36 9.49
CA LYS A 66 -5.92 -21.00 8.19
C LYS A 66 -6.82 -20.13 7.33
N VAL A 67 -6.44 -19.90 6.08
CA VAL A 67 -7.31 -19.30 5.07
C VAL A 67 -8.25 -20.39 4.54
N LEU A 68 -9.56 -20.19 4.73
CA LEU A 68 -10.62 -21.13 4.37
C LEU A 68 -11.13 -20.94 2.93
N GLY A 69 -10.96 -19.74 2.38
CA GLY A 69 -11.36 -19.40 1.02
C GLY A 69 -11.17 -17.91 0.73
N ALA A 70 -11.36 -17.55 -0.53
CA ALA A 70 -11.28 -16.17 -0.99
C ALA A 70 -12.42 -15.83 -1.95
N GLN A 71 -12.68 -14.54 -2.12
CA GLN A 71 -13.66 -14.00 -3.06
C GLN A 71 -13.24 -12.60 -3.52
N ASN A 72 -13.86 -12.11 -4.60
CA ASN A 72 -13.60 -10.78 -5.16
C ASN A 72 -12.11 -10.54 -5.48
N CYS A 73 -11.40 -11.56 -5.94
CA CYS A 73 -9.99 -11.45 -6.22
C CYS A 73 -9.73 -10.85 -7.60
N THR A 74 -8.84 -9.87 -7.67
CA THR A 74 -8.17 -9.47 -8.90
C THR A 74 -6.78 -10.10 -8.91
N TYR A 75 -6.27 -10.46 -10.09
CA TYR A 75 -5.01 -11.21 -10.21
C TYR A 75 -3.88 -10.39 -10.85
N ASP A 76 -4.23 -9.38 -11.63
CA ASP A 76 -3.29 -8.38 -12.12
C ASP A 76 -2.73 -7.55 -10.97
N TYR A 77 -1.56 -6.95 -11.16
CA TYR A 77 -0.94 -6.10 -10.16
C TYR A 77 -1.22 -4.63 -10.49
N PRO A 78 -1.80 -3.82 -9.58
CA PRO A 78 -2.15 -4.10 -8.18
C PRO A 78 -3.34 -5.06 -8.03
N ARG A 79 -3.32 -5.87 -6.98
CA ARG A 79 -4.37 -6.87 -6.71
C ARG A 79 -5.15 -6.59 -5.43
N SER A 80 -6.42 -7.00 -5.44
CA SER A 80 -7.35 -6.90 -4.32
C SER A 80 -8.00 -8.25 -4.08
N GLY A 81 -8.41 -8.54 -2.85
CA GLY A 81 -9.15 -9.77 -2.53
C GLY A 81 -9.72 -9.75 -1.12
N THR A 82 -10.72 -10.58 -0.86
CA THR A 82 -11.27 -10.82 0.49
C THR A 82 -11.06 -12.28 0.87
N PHE A 83 -10.43 -12.50 2.02
CA PHE A 83 -10.00 -13.82 2.49
C PHE A 83 -10.73 -14.17 3.78
N CYS A 84 -11.36 -15.34 3.80
CA CYS A 84 -11.89 -15.88 5.03
C CYS A 84 -10.78 -16.61 5.81
N VAL A 85 -10.57 -16.22 7.06
CA VAL A 85 -9.55 -16.77 7.94
C VAL A 85 -10.21 -17.40 9.17
N ALA A 86 -9.76 -18.61 9.55
CA ALA A 86 -10.20 -19.32 10.73
C ALA A 86 -9.45 -18.83 11.98
N GLU A 87 -9.97 -17.81 12.65
CA GLU A 87 -9.41 -17.30 13.91
C GLU A 87 -10.02 -18.05 15.11
N ALA A 88 -9.36 -17.97 16.28
CA ALA A 88 -9.83 -18.64 17.50
C ALA A 88 -11.22 -18.15 17.98
N ALA A 89 -11.56 -16.89 17.68
CA ALA A 89 -12.85 -16.30 18.02
C ALA A 89 -13.96 -16.62 17.00
N GLY A 90 -13.62 -17.32 15.90
CA GLY A 90 -14.50 -17.60 14.78
C GLY A 90 -13.89 -17.17 13.46
N ASN A 91 -14.62 -17.44 12.38
CA ASN A 91 -14.14 -17.10 11.04
C ASN A 91 -14.30 -15.60 10.77
N ARG A 92 -13.27 -14.97 10.18
CA ARG A 92 -13.25 -13.54 9.86
C ARG A 92 -12.87 -13.32 8.39
N ASN A 93 -13.56 -12.40 7.73
CA ASN A 93 -13.15 -11.92 6.40
C ASN A 93 -12.14 -10.78 6.56
N ILE A 94 -11.06 -10.86 5.79
CA ILE A 94 -10.00 -9.85 5.72
C ILE A 94 -9.93 -9.35 4.29
N LYS A 95 -10.14 -8.05 4.07
CA LYS A 95 -9.87 -7.44 2.76
C LYS A 95 -8.41 -7.05 2.66
N MET A 96 -7.78 -7.36 1.54
CA MET A 96 -6.37 -7.04 1.29
C MET A 96 -6.19 -6.41 -0.09
N ASP A 97 -5.47 -5.29 -0.14
CA ASP A 97 -4.99 -4.66 -1.37
C ASP A 97 -3.46 -4.66 -1.39
N LEU A 98 -2.87 -5.32 -2.39
CA LEU A 98 -1.43 -5.43 -2.58
C LEU A 98 -0.99 -4.61 -3.80
N PHE A 99 -0.09 -3.65 -3.59
CA PHE A 99 0.43 -2.79 -4.66
C PHE A 99 1.84 -2.24 -4.36
N GLY A 100 2.39 -1.55 -5.36
CA GLY A 100 3.71 -0.92 -5.29
C GLY A 100 4.87 -1.80 -5.76
N ASN A 101 6.11 -1.36 -5.56
CA ASN A 101 7.26 -1.98 -6.20
C ASN A 101 8.46 -2.03 -5.25
N ASN A 102 9.24 -3.12 -5.29
CA ASN A 102 10.45 -3.27 -4.49
C ASN A 102 10.21 -2.94 -3.00
N VAL A 103 10.94 -1.99 -2.41
CA VAL A 103 10.78 -1.59 -0.99
C VAL A 103 9.46 -0.84 -0.72
N HIS A 104 8.82 -0.30 -1.76
CA HIS A 104 7.50 0.31 -1.71
C HIS A 104 6.37 -0.68 -2.02
N GLN A 105 6.55 -1.97 -1.71
CA GLN A 105 5.40 -2.87 -1.64
C GLN A 105 4.59 -2.58 -0.38
N TYR A 106 3.28 -2.39 -0.57
CA TYR A 106 2.33 -2.12 0.49
C TYR A 106 1.19 -3.13 0.47
N LEU A 107 0.73 -3.49 1.66
CA LEU A 107 -0.47 -4.26 1.90
C LEU A 107 -1.43 -3.40 2.72
N ILE A 108 -2.60 -3.10 2.16
CA ILE A 108 -3.69 -2.43 2.88
C ILE A 108 -4.64 -3.50 3.37
N VAL A 109 -4.81 -3.59 4.68
CA VAL A 109 -5.72 -4.53 5.33
C VAL A 109 -6.97 -3.78 5.79
N ASP A 110 -8.14 -4.31 5.42
CA ASP A 110 -9.46 -3.80 5.78
C ASP A 110 -9.64 -2.30 5.47
N ASP A 111 -9.04 -1.82 4.36
CA ASP A 111 -9.09 -0.43 3.84
C ASP A 111 -8.34 0.65 4.64
N HIS A 112 -7.78 0.33 5.82
CA HIS A 112 -7.19 1.34 6.71
C HIS A 112 -5.81 0.99 7.26
N MET A 113 -5.50 -0.30 7.43
CA MET A 113 -4.24 -0.72 8.04
C MET A 113 -3.18 -0.89 6.96
N VAL A 114 -2.21 0.02 6.95
CA VAL A 114 -1.15 0.00 5.94
C VAL A 114 0.10 -0.64 6.49
N LEU A 115 0.54 -1.66 5.77
CA LEU A 115 1.72 -2.44 6.08
C LEU A 115 2.74 -2.33 4.96
N ARG A 116 4.02 -2.44 5.32
CA ARG A 116 5.17 -2.44 4.41
C ARG A 116 6.07 -3.63 4.69
N ARG A 117 6.95 -3.94 3.74
CA ARG A 117 7.92 -5.05 3.86
C ARG A 117 9.06 -4.79 4.85
N SER A 118 9.35 -3.53 5.19
CA SER A 118 10.50 -3.15 6.01
C SER A 118 10.11 -2.62 7.39
N THR A 119 10.99 -2.76 8.37
CA THR A 119 10.77 -2.20 9.73
C THR A 119 10.95 -0.68 9.78
N ARG A 120 11.66 -0.09 8.82
CA ARG A 120 11.92 1.35 8.71
C ARG A 120 11.52 1.88 7.33
N PRO A 121 11.19 3.17 7.19
CA PRO A 121 10.95 3.73 5.87
C PRO A 121 12.23 3.61 5.02
N GLU A 122 12.05 3.17 3.78
CA GLU A 122 13.10 3.08 2.76
C GLU A 122 12.57 3.78 1.52
N TYR A 123 13.34 4.73 1.00
CA TYR A 123 12.98 5.56 -0.15
C TYR A 123 14.27 6.03 -0.81
N ASN A 124 14.21 6.32 -2.11
CA ASN A 124 15.32 6.92 -2.83
C ASN A 124 15.25 8.45 -2.78
N GLU A 125 14.05 9.01 -2.83
CA GLU A 125 13.80 10.45 -2.89
C GLU A 125 12.66 10.89 -1.95
N SER A 126 12.70 12.15 -1.55
CA SER A 126 11.66 12.82 -0.79
C SER A 126 11.55 14.28 -1.23
N ALA A 127 10.54 15.01 -0.78
CA ALA A 127 10.49 16.46 -0.98
C ALA A 127 10.02 17.16 0.28
N GLY A 128 10.85 18.05 0.81
CA GLY A 128 10.60 18.72 2.08
C GLY A 128 10.39 17.75 3.25
N GLY A 129 11.07 16.61 3.24
CA GLY A 129 10.94 15.56 4.25
C GLY A 129 9.72 14.66 4.10
N ILE A 130 8.82 14.89 3.13
CA ILE A 130 7.73 13.95 2.81
C ILE A 130 8.28 12.89 1.87
N TYR A 131 8.12 11.61 2.23
CA TYR A 131 8.58 10.47 1.45
C TYR A 131 7.42 9.53 1.08
N LEU A 132 7.60 8.73 0.04
CA LEU A 132 6.63 7.71 -0.38
C LEU A 132 6.46 6.65 0.72
N GLY A 133 5.22 6.40 1.14
CA GLY A 133 4.88 5.53 2.27
C GLY A 133 4.75 6.24 3.63
N MET A 134 5.00 7.55 3.70
CA MET A 134 4.67 8.34 4.89
C MET A 134 3.15 8.34 5.11
N THR A 135 2.69 8.32 6.37
CA THR A 135 1.25 8.39 6.67
C THR A 135 0.71 9.82 6.56
N GLN A 136 -0.58 9.96 6.28
CA GLN A 136 -1.28 11.25 6.37
C GLN A 136 -1.09 11.94 7.72
N GLU A 137 -1.13 11.17 8.80
CA GLU A 137 -0.89 11.68 10.15
C GLU A 137 0.52 12.28 10.29
N ASP A 138 1.55 11.57 9.83
CA ASP A 138 2.93 12.04 9.90
C ASP A 138 3.13 13.28 8.99
N VAL A 139 2.49 13.33 7.82
CA VAL A 139 2.49 14.54 6.95
C VAL A 139 1.92 15.75 7.70
N LEU A 140 0.77 15.60 8.38
CA LEU A 140 0.14 16.68 9.15
C LEU A 140 0.93 17.09 10.40
N GLN A 141 1.84 16.26 10.90
CA GLN A 141 2.77 16.65 11.96
C GLN A 141 3.90 17.54 11.42
N HIS A 142 4.27 17.39 10.16
CA HIS A 142 5.34 18.16 9.50
C HIS A 142 4.85 19.40 8.78
N TYR A 143 3.61 19.39 8.28
CA TYR A 143 3.04 20.42 7.44
C TYR A 143 1.73 20.95 8.00
N ALA A 144 1.42 22.21 7.66
CA ALA A 144 0.07 22.74 7.86
C ALA A 144 -0.96 21.89 7.11
N ARG A 145 -2.25 22.14 7.38
CA ARG A 145 -3.32 21.51 6.58
C ARG A 145 -3.23 21.97 5.11
N PRO A 146 -3.56 21.10 4.16
CA PRO A 146 -3.58 21.48 2.75
C PRO A 146 -4.66 22.53 2.49
N THR A 147 -4.49 23.29 1.41
CA THR A 147 -5.46 24.28 0.94
C THR A 147 -6.70 23.60 0.38
N ASN A 148 -6.51 22.55 -0.42
CA ASN A 148 -7.60 21.75 -1.00
C ASN A 148 -7.33 20.25 -0.82
N ILE A 149 -8.42 19.48 -0.82
CA ILE A 149 -8.40 18.02 -0.84
C ILE A 149 -9.29 17.57 -2.01
N ILE A 150 -8.72 16.82 -2.94
CA ILE A 150 -9.39 16.36 -4.16
C ILE A 150 -9.35 14.83 -4.20
N ALA A 151 -10.51 14.18 -4.13
CA ALA A 151 -10.62 12.73 -4.23
C ALA A 151 -10.88 12.28 -5.67
N GLU A 152 -9.98 11.48 -6.24
CA GLU A 152 -10.04 11.02 -7.63
C GLU A 152 -9.52 9.57 -7.74
N ASN A 153 -10.29 8.70 -8.40
CA ASN A 153 -9.85 7.34 -8.79
C ASN A 153 -9.25 6.50 -7.64
N GLY A 154 -9.84 6.57 -6.44
CA GLY A 154 -9.36 5.84 -5.27
C GLY A 154 -8.08 6.41 -4.65
N THR A 155 -7.73 7.64 -5.01
CA THR A 155 -6.65 8.43 -4.40
C THR A 155 -7.20 9.77 -3.90
N GLU A 156 -6.46 10.39 -2.99
CA GLU A 156 -6.76 11.71 -2.46
C GLU A 156 -5.54 12.60 -2.66
N ARG A 157 -5.71 13.73 -3.36
CA ARG A 157 -4.66 14.72 -3.60
C ARG A 157 -4.84 15.90 -2.65
N TRP A 158 -3.81 16.19 -1.88
CA TRP A 158 -3.72 17.35 -0.99
C TRP A 158 -2.88 18.42 -1.66
N GLU A 159 -3.47 19.60 -1.86
CA GLU A 159 -2.82 20.71 -2.57
C GLU A 159 -2.28 21.73 -1.56
N TYR A 160 -1.02 22.11 -1.73
CA TYR A 160 -0.34 23.12 -0.90
C TYR A 160 -0.01 24.35 -1.75
N ASP A 161 -1.03 25.15 -2.06
CA ASP A 161 -0.94 26.27 -3.01
C ASP A 161 0.16 27.28 -2.70
N ALA A 162 0.39 27.57 -1.43
CA ALA A 162 1.42 28.51 -0.99
C ALA A 162 2.84 28.03 -1.33
N ASN A 163 3.03 26.71 -1.41
CA ASN A 163 4.31 26.07 -1.71
C ASN A 163 4.37 25.47 -3.11
N LYS A 164 3.23 25.43 -3.82
CA LYS A 164 3.06 24.90 -5.18
C LYS A 164 3.56 23.47 -5.29
N PHE A 165 2.99 22.60 -4.47
CA PHE A 165 3.21 21.16 -4.56
C PHE A 165 1.98 20.40 -4.06
N ASP A 166 1.82 19.17 -4.50
CA ASP A 166 0.76 18.28 -4.04
C ASP A 166 1.33 17.00 -3.43
N VAL A 167 0.58 16.45 -2.48
CA VAL A 167 0.81 15.12 -1.92
C VAL A 167 -0.37 14.23 -2.29
N ILE A 168 -0.09 13.07 -2.87
CA ILE A 168 -1.11 12.15 -3.36
C ILE A 168 -1.11 10.92 -2.45
N PHE A 169 -2.28 10.59 -1.93
CA PHE A 169 -2.50 9.51 -0.99
C PHE A 169 -3.31 8.38 -1.61
N LYS A 170 -3.01 7.15 -1.20
CA LYS A 170 -3.92 6.00 -1.34
C LYS A 170 -4.17 5.45 0.06
N SER A 171 -5.45 5.30 0.40
CA SER A 171 -5.91 5.06 1.77
C SER A 171 -5.40 6.15 2.72
N ASN A 172 -4.26 5.96 3.37
CA ASN A 172 -3.66 6.94 4.28
C ASN A 172 -2.13 7.06 4.14
N ILE A 173 -1.54 6.56 3.05
CA ILE A 173 -0.10 6.70 2.77
C ILE A 173 0.19 7.48 1.50
N VAL A 174 1.32 8.20 1.51
CA VAL A 174 1.81 8.94 0.34
C VAL A 174 2.23 7.96 -0.75
N VAL A 175 1.61 8.07 -1.92
CA VAL A 175 1.92 7.30 -3.14
C VAL A 175 2.42 8.18 -4.29
N GLY A 176 2.37 9.49 -4.12
CA GLY A 176 3.03 10.43 -5.01
C GLY A 176 3.24 11.80 -4.41
N ILE A 177 4.22 12.53 -4.95
CA ILE A 177 4.51 13.92 -4.61
C ILE A 177 4.71 14.66 -5.92
N ARG A 178 3.97 15.74 -6.13
CA ARG A 178 4.03 16.54 -7.35
C ARG A 178 4.60 17.91 -7.03
N LEU A 179 5.68 18.28 -7.70
CA LEU A 179 6.27 19.63 -7.63
C LEU A 179 5.91 20.37 -8.91
N TYR A 180 5.32 21.56 -8.78
CA TYR A 180 5.02 22.43 -9.93
C TYR A 180 6.22 23.31 -10.29
N GLU A 181 6.22 23.90 -11.49
CA GLU A 181 7.32 24.75 -12.00
C GLU A 181 7.69 25.88 -11.04
N ASP A 182 6.70 26.51 -10.40
CA ASP A 182 6.85 27.57 -9.40
C ASP A 182 6.94 27.05 -7.95
N SER A 183 7.22 25.76 -7.77
CA SER A 183 7.42 25.15 -6.45
C SER A 183 8.57 25.77 -5.69
N THR A 184 8.28 26.10 -4.43
CA THR A 184 9.31 26.45 -3.44
C THR A 184 10.02 25.21 -2.90
N LYS A 185 9.55 24.01 -3.26
CA LYS A 185 10.10 22.72 -2.85
C LYS A 185 10.94 22.11 -3.95
N HIS A 186 11.91 21.31 -3.52
CA HIS A 186 12.78 20.52 -4.38
C HIS A 186 12.83 19.11 -3.81
N PHE A 187 13.23 18.17 -4.65
CA PHE A 187 13.60 16.83 -4.21
C PHE A 187 14.81 16.92 -3.28
N ASP A 188 14.73 16.29 -2.11
CA ASP A 188 15.66 16.52 -0.99
C ASP A 188 17.06 15.97 -1.28
N LYS A 189 17.16 14.83 -1.97
CA LYS A 189 18.44 14.19 -2.30
C LYS A 189 19.08 14.82 -3.53
N SER A 190 18.33 15.03 -4.60
CA SER A 190 18.87 15.56 -5.86
C SER A 190 18.94 17.08 -5.93
N GLY A 191 18.13 17.78 -5.13
CA GLY A 191 17.95 19.23 -5.20
C GLY A 191 17.16 19.71 -6.43
N LEU A 192 16.57 18.79 -7.20
CA LEU A 192 15.86 19.12 -8.45
C LEU A 192 14.41 19.53 -8.21
N GLY A 193 13.90 20.42 -9.05
CA GLY A 193 12.49 20.84 -9.09
C GLY A 193 11.93 20.74 -10.51
N ALA A 194 10.67 21.09 -10.72
CA ALA A 194 10.05 21.00 -12.05
C ALA A 194 10.69 21.91 -13.11
N ALA A 195 11.26 23.05 -12.70
CA ALA A 195 12.00 23.94 -13.59
C ALA A 195 13.42 23.45 -13.94
N SER A 196 13.90 22.36 -13.33
CA SER A 196 15.22 21.81 -13.61
C SER A 196 15.27 21.18 -15.01
N ALA A 197 16.38 21.38 -15.71
CA ALA A 197 16.56 20.83 -17.04
C ALA A 197 16.52 19.29 -17.05
N PRO A 198 15.95 18.64 -18.08
CA PRO A 198 15.97 17.18 -18.21
C PRO A 198 17.35 16.53 -18.07
N SER A 199 18.41 17.22 -18.51
CA SER A 199 19.79 16.73 -18.38
C SER A 199 20.23 16.55 -16.93
N ALA A 200 19.75 17.40 -16.02
CA ALA A 200 20.06 17.30 -14.60
C ALA A 200 19.40 16.06 -13.97
N TYR A 201 18.17 15.72 -14.37
CA TYR A 201 17.51 14.47 -13.97
C TYR A 201 18.24 13.24 -14.48
N LYS A 202 18.65 13.27 -15.75
CA LYS A 202 19.43 12.19 -16.35
C LYS A 202 20.71 11.92 -15.57
N GLU A 203 21.45 12.98 -15.23
CA GLU A 203 22.69 12.89 -14.45
C GLU A 203 22.44 12.41 -13.02
N ALA A 204 21.51 13.03 -12.29
CA ALA A 204 21.24 12.73 -10.89
C ALA A 204 20.77 11.30 -10.64
N TYR A 205 20.01 10.72 -11.58
CA TYR A 205 19.41 9.39 -11.44
C TYR A 205 20.02 8.35 -12.38
N GLY A 206 21.02 8.71 -13.18
CA GLY A 206 21.68 7.78 -14.13
C GLY A 206 20.72 7.21 -15.18
N MET A 207 19.78 8.03 -15.69
CA MET A 207 18.77 7.56 -16.64
C MET A 207 19.38 7.25 -18.01
N GLU A 208 18.89 6.21 -18.68
CA GLU A 208 19.34 5.83 -20.03
C GLU A 208 18.97 6.88 -21.09
N ASP A 209 17.78 7.44 -20.97
CA ASP A 209 17.25 8.48 -21.86
C ASP A 209 17.20 9.85 -21.19
N LEU A 210 17.16 10.90 -22.01
CA LEU A 210 16.84 12.24 -21.52
C LEU A 210 15.33 12.30 -21.24
N PRO A 211 14.89 12.79 -20.07
CA PRO A 211 13.47 12.96 -19.81
C PRO A 211 12.77 13.85 -20.83
N SER A 212 11.61 13.42 -21.31
CA SER A 212 10.75 14.22 -22.18
C SER A 212 9.75 15.01 -21.34
N ILE A 213 9.67 16.32 -21.57
CA ILE A 213 8.66 17.18 -20.94
C ILE A 213 7.59 17.47 -21.99
N PRO A 214 6.33 17.03 -21.78
CA PRO A 214 5.25 17.31 -22.72
C PRO A 214 4.99 18.81 -22.89
N ALA A 215 4.74 19.26 -24.12
CA ALA A 215 4.46 20.68 -24.39
C ALA A 215 3.01 21.09 -24.09
N GLN A 216 2.09 20.13 -24.00
CA GLN A 216 0.66 20.37 -23.84
C GLN A 216 0.16 19.84 -22.49
N GLY A 217 -0.70 20.62 -21.83
CA GLY A 217 -1.37 20.20 -20.61
C GLY A 217 -2.17 18.92 -20.80
N GLY A 218 -2.15 18.05 -19.79
CA GLY A 218 -2.83 16.74 -19.81
C GLY A 218 -2.05 15.61 -20.49
N GLN A 219 -0.95 15.91 -21.18
CA GLN A 219 -0.02 14.88 -21.64
C GLN A 219 1.01 14.55 -20.55
N LEU A 220 1.48 13.31 -20.54
CA LEU A 220 2.49 12.81 -19.62
C LEU A 220 3.66 12.23 -20.38
N SER A 221 4.86 12.38 -19.83
CA SER A 221 6.04 11.65 -20.28
C SER A 221 5.88 10.14 -20.05
N PRO A 222 6.77 9.32 -20.63
CA PRO A 222 7.05 7.98 -20.11
C PRO A 222 7.46 8.05 -18.63
N VAL A 223 7.43 6.89 -17.97
CA VAL A 223 7.84 6.76 -16.59
C VAL A 223 9.34 6.43 -16.50
N TYR A 224 10.06 7.13 -15.64
CA TYR A 224 11.50 6.97 -15.43
C TYR A 224 11.77 6.38 -14.04
N LYS A 225 12.36 5.18 -13.99
CA LYS A 225 12.74 4.53 -12.74
C LYS A 225 13.95 5.22 -12.11
N ILE A 226 13.87 5.57 -10.82
CA ILE A 226 14.96 6.25 -10.10
C ILE A 226 15.60 5.42 -8.98
N GLY A 227 15.14 4.17 -8.78
CA GLY A 227 15.64 3.27 -7.74
C GLY A 227 14.61 3.00 -6.65
N HIS A 228 14.83 1.99 -5.82
CA HIS A 228 13.95 1.64 -4.68
C HIS A 228 12.46 1.39 -5.03
N GLY A 229 12.12 1.17 -6.31
CA GLY A 229 10.72 1.04 -6.73
C GLY A 229 9.98 2.38 -6.85
N GLU A 230 10.74 3.47 -6.92
CA GLU A 230 10.25 4.81 -7.18
C GLU A 230 10.45 5.21 -8.63
N PHE A 231 9.57 6.10 -9.08
CA PHE A 231 9.50 6.55 -10.45
C PHE A 231 9.25 8.05 -10.51
N LEU A 232 9.73 8.67 -11.59
CA LEU A 232 9.40 10.02 -11.99
C LEU A 232 8.61 10.01 -13.29
N PHE A 233 7.68 10.95 -13.41
CA PHE A 233 7.12 11.32 -14.71
C PHE A 233 6.85 12.84 -14.72
N PHE A 234 6.77 13.39 -15.92
CA PHE A 234 6.70 14.81 -16.17
C PHE A 234 5.38 15.15 -16.84
N GLY A 235 4.67 16.12 -16.27
CA GLY A 235 3.64 16.88 -16.96
C GLY A 235 4.25 18.09 -17.66
N SER A 236 3.41 18.93 -18.27
CA SER A 236 3.88 20.16 -18.91
C SER A 236 4.45 21.20 -17.94
N ASP A 237 3.99 21.17 -16.69
CA ASP A 237 4.22 22.19 -15.66
C ASP A 237 4.59 21.59 -14.30
N TYR A 238 4.82 20.27 -14.23
CA TYR A 238 5.19 19.59 -13.00
C TYR A 238 6.06 18.35 -13.24
N VAL A 239 6.76 17.96 -12.18
CA VAL A 239 7.38 16.64 -12.04
C VAL A 239 6.69 15.90 -10.89
N GLN A 240 6.45 14.60 -11.05
CA GLN A 240 5.84 13.79 -10.00
C GLN A 240 6.69 12.57 -9.66
N LEU A 241 7.04 12.46 -8.37
CA LEU A 241 7.53 11.25 -7.74
C LEU A 241 6.38 10.30 -7.44
N SER A 242 6.53 9.00 -7.72
CA SER A 242 5.46 8.02 -7.52
C SER A 242 5.97 6.59 -7.29
N VAL A 243 5.14 5.79 -6.62
CA VAL A 243 5.30 4.32 -6.50
C VAL A 243 4.81 3.54 -7.73
N TYR A 244 4.09 4.21 -8.64
CA TYR A 244 3.45 3.58 -9.79
C TYR A 244 4.29 3.69 -11.06
N ASN A 245 4.46 2.56 -11.75
CA ASN A 245 5.12 2.45 -13.04
C ASN A 245 4.13 2.52 -14.21
N ARG A 246 3.28 3.56 -14.25
CA ARG A 246 2.07 3.67 -15.10
C ARG A 246 2.10 2.92 -16.44
#